data_AF-A0A1H4GLC8-F1
#
_entry.id   AF-A0A1H4GLC8-F1
#
_cell.length_a   1.000
_cell.length_b   1.000
_cell.length_c   1.000
_cell.angle_alpha   90.00
_cell.angle_beta   90.00
_cell.angle_gamma   90.00
#
_symmetry.space_group_name_H-M   'P 1'
#
loop_
_entity.id
_entity.type
_entity.pdbx_description
1 polymer ?
#
loop_
_entity_poly.entity_id
_entity_poly.type
_entity_poly.pdbx_seq_one_letter_code
_entity_poly.pdbx_strand_id
1 'polypeptide(L)'
;MRIQIISRYNDENDVFGDSFIYLKYSKVRKYPDLEKTYMKSKLLLHNLKLFFLYFFSVILVVVYLFLIIWTFCYTLFVCYLLVAAFSACIIIYWLHRSKRQAIKFLLLGLFLFCVLSPFNLRQYNRRAEGLQNRISQKGELNTKEKLGIYGCLLMITVFDIIPFPEAAIENFYLLFPSESGQRTFWSNTVLGAPSIMKAAKAGQNGRIAWNRWDFVYNRDFRYAIALDPCTIRTIEKEGYKEIRLITDFGYRENFVTVHANTFLRGTFTFRVDEGLFYYLQREGWLHPYRAVWIAHLKSGK
;
A
#
# COMPACT_ATOMS: atom_id res chain seq x y z
N MET A 1 -46.63 16.39 25.19
CA MET A 1 -47.58 15.38 25.72
C MET A 1 -46.85 14.06 25.83
N ARG A 2 -46.90 13.42 27.01
CA ARG A 2 -45.94 12.42 27.53
C ARG A 2 -45.78 11.18 26.66
N ILE A 3 -44.53 10.87 26.29
CA ILE A 3 -44.09 9.54 25.86
C ILE A 3 -43.65 8.81 27.13
N GLN A 4 -44.43 7.84 27.58
CA GLN A 4 -44.03 6.90 28.64
C GLN A 4 -43.23 5.77 28.00
N ILE A 5 -41.93 5.72 28.33
CA ILE A 5 -41.08 4.56 28.08
C ILE A 5 -41.25 3.64 29.28
N ILE A 6 -42.02 2.57 29.12
CA ILE A 6 -42.04 1.47 30.08
C ILE A 6 -40.96 0.49 29.63
N SER A 7 -39.82 0.52 30.32
CA SER A 7 -38.83 -0.56 30.25
C SER A 7 -39.28 -1.66 31.21
N ARG A 8 -39.60 -2.85 30.71
CA ARG A 8 -39.61 -4.07 31.53
C ARG A 8 -38.41 -4.91 31.13
N TYR A 9 -37.47 -4.97 32.06
CA TYR A 9 -36.45 -5.99 32.16
C TYR A 9 -37.13 -7.26 32.71
N ASN A 10 -36.94 -8.40 32.05
CA ASN A 10 -37.06 -9.71 32.69
C ASN A 10 -36.13 -10.68 31.97
N ASP A 11 -35.34 -11.34 32.79
CA ASP A 11 -34.33 -12.34 32.46
C ASP A 11 -34.96 -13.71 32.18
N GLU A 12 -34.15 -14.54 31.51
CA GLU A 12 -34.18 -16.00 31.42
C GLU A 12 -35.22 -16.73 30.53
N ASN A 13 -34.65 -17.45 29.57
CA ASN A 13 -35.05 -18.76 29.04
C ASN A 13 -36.54 -18.98 28.76
N ASP A 14 -36.95 -18.81 27.51
CA ASP A 14 -37.85 -19.81 26.93
C ASP A 14 -37.79 -19.92 25.40
N VAL A 15 -38.02 -21.16 25.00
CA VAL A 15 -37.92 -21.75 23.68
C VAL A 15 -39.20 -21.46 22.86
N PHE A 16 -39.06 -21.42 21.53
CA PHE A 16 -40.10 -21.29 20.49
C PHE A 16 -40.80 -19.93 20.31
N GLY A 17 -40.82 -19.45 19.05
CA GLY A 17 -41.69 -18.35 18.66
C GLY A 17 -41.48 -17.81 17.25
N ASP A 18 -41.71 -18.63 16.22
CA ASP A 18 -41.97 -18.23 14.83
C ASP A 18 -43.28 -17.43 14.68
N SER A 19 -43.47 -16.41 15.53
CA SER A 19 -44.76 -15.74 15.72
C SER A 19 -44.62 -14.21 15.81
N PHE A 20 -43.69 -13.62 15.06
CA PHE A 20 -43.56 -12.16 15.01
C PHE A 20 -43.40 -11.58 13.59
N ILE A 21 -44.02 -12.17 12.57
CA ILE A 21 -44.15 -11.51 11.25
C ILE A 21 -45.50 -11.81 10.58
N TYR A 22 -46.64 -11.64 11.26
CA TYR A 22 -47.95 -11.69 10.57
C TYR A 22 -48.95 -10.59 10.96
N LEU A 23 -48.54 -9.59 11.75
CA LEU A 23 -49.36 -8.41 12.08
C LEU A 23 -48.74 -7.11 11.53
N LYS A 24 -48.55 -7.04 10.20
CA LYS A 24 -48.33 -5.76 9.51
C LYS A 24 -48.71 -5.76 8.01
N TYR A 25 -49.74 -6.48 7.60
CA TYR A 25 -50.17 -6.49 6.19
C TYR A 25 -51.64 -6.10 5.93
N SER A 26 -52.50 -5.94 6.94
CA SER A 26 -53.92 -5.61 6.68
C SER A 26 -54.25 -4.11 6.60
N LYS A 27 -53.27 -3.20 6.72
CA LYS A 27 -53.53 -1.74 6.73
C LYS A 27 -52.61 -0.89 5.84
N VAL A 28 -51.99 -1.47 4.82
CA VAL A 28 -51.13 -0.74 3.86
C VAL A 28 -51.62 -0.99 2.44
N ARG A 29 -52.79 -0.45 2.10
CA ARG A 29 -53.31 -0.36 0.72
C ARG A 29 -53.52 1.08 0.27
N LYS A 30 -52.83 2.04 0.92
CA LYS A 30 -53.11 3.48 0.74
C LYS A 30 -52.06 4.25 -0.07
N TYR A 31 -50.90 3.67 -0.40
CA TYR A 31 -49.82 4.37 -1.13
C TYR A 31 -48.97 3.44 -2.01
N PRO A 32 -49.45 3.04 -3.21
CA PRO A 32 -48.71 2.14 -4.11
C PRO A 32 -47.36 2.70 -4.59
N ASP A 33 -47.22 4.02 -4.64
CA ASP A 33 -45.97 4.67 -5.09
C ASP A 33 -44.85 4.60 -4.04
N LEU A 34 -45.20 4.59 -2.75
CA LEU A 34 -44.24 4.39 -1.66
C LEU A 34 -43.72 2.94 -1.66
N GLU A 35 -44.56 1.96 -1.98
CA GLU A 35 -44.18 0.54 -2.07
C GLU A 35 -43.22 0.29 -3.24
N LYS A 36 -43.50 0.88 -4.42
CA LYS A 36 -42.58 0.83 -5.57
C LYS A 36 -41.22 1.45 -5.25
N THR A 37 -41.21 2.59 -4.57
CA THR A 37 -39.98 3.30 -4.19
C THR A 37 -39.17 2.48 -3.18
N TYR A 38 -39.84 1.89 -2.18
CA TYR A 38 -39.21 1.01 -1.19
C TYR A 38 -38.64 -0.27 -1.81
N MET A 39 -39.35 -0.91 -2.74
CA MET A 39 -38.85 -2.10 -3.43
C MET A 39 -37.66 -1.79 -4.34
N LYS A 40 -37.69 -0.63 -5.04
CA LYS A 40 -36.56 -0.16 -5.85
C LYS A 40 -35.31 0.13 -5.02
N SER A 41 -35.46 0.75 -3.84
CA SER A 41 -34.32 1.03 -2.96
C SER A 41 -33.72 -0.24 -2.36
N LYS A 42 -34.54 -1.21 -1.98
CA LYS A 42 -34.08 -2.52 -1.48
C LYS A 42 -33.34 -3.33 -2.55
N LEU A 43 -33.85 -3.32 -3.79
CA LEU A 43 -33.18 -3.95 -4.94
C LEU A 43 -31.83 -3.29 -5.25
N LEU A 44 -31.79 -1.95 -5.26
CA LEU A 44 -30.55 -1.19 -5.48
C LEU A 44 -29.50 -1.52 -4.41
N LEU A 45 -29.89 -1.52 -3.13
CA LEU A 45 -28.99 -1.87 -2.03
C LEU A 45 -28.47 -3.31 -2.15
N HIS A 46 -29.32 -4.25 -2.57
CA HIS A 46 -28.92 -5.64 -2.79
C HIS A 46 -27.89 -5.76 -3.92
N ASN A 47 -28.16 -5.12 -5.06
CA ASN A 47 -27.24 -5.12 -6.21
C ASN A 47 -25.91 -4.46 -5.87
N LEU A 48 -25.94 -3.37 -5.12
CA LEU A 48 -24.74 -2.68 -4.65
C LEU A 48 -23.90 -3.56 -3.72
N LYS A 49 -24.54 -4.28 -2.78
CA LYS A 49 -23.84 -5.25 -1.90
C LYS A 49 -23.21 -6.40 -2.69
N LEU A 50 -23.90 -6.93 -3.70
CA LEU A 50 -23.36 -7.99 -4.56
C LEU A 50 -22.18 -7.48 -5.40
N PHE A 51 -22.31 -6.27 -5.96
CA PHE A 51 -21.24 -5.62 -6.70
C PHE A 51 -19.99 -5.43 -5.85
N PHE A 52 -20.12 -4.85 -4.65
CA PHE A 52 -18.98 -4.67 -3.74
C PHE A 52 -18.36 -5.99 -3.31
N LEU A 53 -19.16 -7.02 -3.04
CA LEU A 53 -18.65 -8.35 -2.68
C LEU A 53 -17.83 -8.96 -3.83
N TYR A 54 -18.33 -8.83 -5.08
CA TYR A 54 -17.61 -9.32 -6.25
C TYR A 54 -16.32 -8.54 -6.48
N PHE A 55 -16.39 -7.21 -6.48
CA PHE A 55 -15.23 -6.34 -6.63
C PHE A 55 -14.16 -6.62 -5.57
N PHE A 56 -14.55 -6.73 -4.30
CA PHE A 56 -13.66 -7.10 -3.21
C PHE A 56 -13.04 -8.48 -3.41
N SER A 57 -13.82 -9.47 -3.87
CA SER A 57 -13.29 -10.82 -4.11
C SER A 57 -12.24 -10.86 -5.24
N VAL A 58 -12.42 -10.06 -6.30
CA VAL A 58 -11.45 -9.95 -7.39
C VAL A 58 -10.16 -9.34 -6.89
N ILE A 59 -10.23 -8.22 -6.17
CA ILE A 59 -9.06 -7.59 -5.54
C ILE A 59 -8.34 -8.58 -4.62
N LEU A 60 -9.09 -9.28 -3.78
CA LEU A 60 -8.53 -10.23 -2.83
C LEU A 60 -7.77 -11.34 -3.55
N VAL A 61 -8.32 -11.90 -4.64
CA VAL A 61 -7.64 -12.93 -5.45
C VAL A 61 -6.37 -12.39 -6.09
N VAL A 62 -6.40 -11.17 -6.65
CA VAL A 62 -5.21 -10.54 -7.27
C VAL A 62 -4.10 -10.36 -6.24
N VAL A 63 -4.43 -9.81 -5.07
CA VAL A 63 -3.48 -9.66 -3.95
C VAL A 63 -2.91 -11.01 -3.53
N TYR A 64 -3.77 -12.02 -3.45
CA TYR A 64 -3.36 -13.36 -3.03
C TYR A 64 -2.39 -14.02 -4.01
N LEU A 65 -2.69 -13.94 -5.31
CA LEU A 65 -1.83 -14.44 -6.39
C LEU A 65 -0.48 -13.72 -6.40
N PHE A 66 -0.50 -12.40 -6.25
CA PHE A 66 0.72 -11.61 -6.12
C PHE A 66 1.59 -12.09 -4.95
N LEU A 67 0.99 -12.28 -3.76
CA LEU A 67 1.70 -12.79 -2.59
C LEU A 67 2.26 -14.21 -2.81
N ILE A 68 1.52 -15.10 -3.47
CA ILE A 68 2.01 -16.45 -3.81
C ILE A 68 3.25 -16.33 -4.69
N ILE A 69 3.19 -15.56 -5.79
CA ILE A 69 4.31 -15.40 -6.72
C ILE A 69 5.52 -14.81 -6.00
N TRP A 70 5.32 -13.76 -5.21
CA TRP A 70 6.41 -13.09 -4.50
C TRP A 70 7.05 -14.00 -3.44
N THR A 71 6.25 -14.69 -2.63
CA THR A 71 6.75 -15.64 -1.62
C THR A 71 7.43 -16.86 -2.27
N PHE A 72 6.97 -17.29 -3.44
CA PHE A 72 7.61 -18.33 -4.24
C PHE A 72 9.00 -17.90 -4.74
N CYS A 73 9.14 -16.66 -5.24
CA CYS A 73 10.42 -16.12 -5.70
C CYS A 73 11.51 -16.15 -4.61
N TYR A 74 11.16 -15.82 -3.37
CA TYR A 74 12.08 -15.91 -2.22
C TYR A 74 12.14 -17.31 -1.57
N THR A 75 11.37 -18.28 -2.08
CA THR A 75 11.29 -19.65 -1.54
C THR A 75 10.92 -19.64 -0.05
N LEU A 76 9.94 -18.80 0.30
CA LEU A 76 9.47 -18.65 1.68
C LEU A 76 8.50 -19.78 2.03
N PHE A 77 8.59 -20.28 3.27
CA PHE A 77 7.73 -21.37 3.74
C PHE A 77 6.24 -21.04 3.63
N VAL A 78 5.86 -19.78 3.91
CA VAL A 78 4.47 -19.33 3.83
C VAL A 78 3.86 -19.46 2.42
N CYS A 79 4.68 -19.56 1.38
CA CYS A 79 4.20 -19.84 0.02
C CYS A 79 3.32 -21.09 -0.02
N TYR A 80 3.72 -22.17 0.67
CA TYR A 80 2.96 -23.42 0.67
C TYR A 80 1.60 -23.28 1.37
N LEU A 81 1.56 -22.49 2.46
CA LEU A 81 0.31 -22.19 3.16
C LEU A 81 -0.64 -21.36 2.31
N LEU A 82 -0.11 -20.35 1.60
CA LEU A 82 -0.90 -19.55 0.67
C LEU A 82 -1.45 -20.43 -0.47
N VAL A 83 -0.60 -21.25 -1.11
CA VAL A 83 -1.05 -22.16 -2.17
C VAL A 83 -2.12 -23.13 -1.68
N ALA A 84 -1.98 -23.70 -0.48
CA ALA A 84 -2.99 -24.58 0.11
C ALA A 84 -4.33 -23.86 0.35
N ALA A 85 -4.30 -22.66 0.93
CA ALA A 85 -5.51 -21.87 1.16
C ALA A 85 -6.18 -21.39 -0.13
N PHE A 86 -5.39 -21.02 -1.16
CA PHE A 86 -5.89 -20.70 -2.49
C PHE A 86 -6.55 -21.91 -3.17
N SER A 87 -5.92 -23.08 -3.05
CA SER A 87 -6.47 -24.33 -3.59
C SER A 87 -7.79 -24.71 -2.91
N ALA A 88 -7.85 -24.61 -1.57
CA ALA A 88 -9.08 -24.81 -0.81
C ALA A 88 -10.18 -23.81 -1.23
N CYS A 89 -9.83 -22.54 -1.47
CA CYS A 89 -10.75 -21.54 -1.99
C CYS A 89 -11.35 -21.96 -3.34
N ILE A 90 -10.54 -22.44 -4.29
CA ILE A 90 -11.02 -22.92 -5.59
C ILE A 90 -11.95 -24.12 -5.43
N ILE A 91 -11.56 -25.10 -4.62
CA ILE A 91 -12.34 -26.32 -4.35
C ILE A 91 -13.71 -25.95 -3.75
N ILE A 92 -13.75 -25.09 -2.74
CA ILE A 92 -14.98 -24.67 -2.08
C ILE A 92 -15.87 -23.85 -3.02
N TYR A 93 -15.27 -22.96 -3.79
CA TYR A 93 -16.00 -22.18 -4.79
C TYR A 93 -16.69 -23.10 -5.81
N TRP A 94 -16.00 -24.16 -6.25
CA TRP A 94 -16.52 -25.07 -7.26
C TRP A 94 -17.54 -26.07 -6.68
N LEU A 95 -17.22 -26.73 -5.56
CA LEU A 95 -18.06 -27.77 -4.94
C LEU A 95 -19.29 -27.19 -4.22
N HIS A 96 -19.13 -26.15 -3.41
CA HIS A 96 -20.22 -25.62 -2.58
C HIS A 96 -20.92 -24.40 -3.21
N ARG A 97 -20.41 -23.87 -4.32
CA ARG A 97 -20.91 -22.64 -4.99
C ARG A 97 -21.02 -21.43 -4.05
N SER A 98 -20.34 -21.48 -2.91
CA SER A 98 -20.47 -20.51 -1.83
C SER A 98 -19.32 -19.51 -1.85
N LYS A 99 -19.54 -18.38 -2.54
CA LYS A 99 -18.57 -17.27 -2.64
C LYS A 99 -18.11 -16.78 -1.26
N ARG A 100 -19.04 -16.72 -0.29
CA ARG A 100 -18.74 -16.25 1.07
C ARG A 100 -17.78 -17.19 1.80
N GLN A 101 -17.93 -18.51 1.64
CA GLN A 101 -17.01 -19.47 2.25
C GLN A 101 -15.64 -19.41 1.57
N ALA A 102 -15.58 -19.33 0.24
CA ALA A 102 -14.32 -19.17 -0.49
C ALA A 102 -13.51 -17.96 0.00
N ILE A 103 -14.16 -16.80 0.16
CA ILE A 103 -13.52 -15.57 0.70
C ILE A 103 -13.00 -15.79 2.12
N LYS A 104 -13.73 -16.50 2.99
CA LYS A 104 -13.26 -16.79 4.36
C LYS A 104 -11.94 -17.57 4.37
N PHE A 105 -11.74 -18.50 3.44
CA PHE A 105 -10.48 -19.25 3.33
C PHE A 105 -9.31 -18.37 2.87
N LEU A 106 -9.54 -17.47 1.92
CA LEU A 106 -8.52 -16.49 1.52
C LEU A 106 -8.16 -15.57 2.69
N LEU A 107 -9.16 -15.06 3.42
CA LEU A 107 -8.94 -14.23 4.61
C LEU A 107 -8.20 -14.99 5.72
N LEU A 108 -8.53 -16.26 5.95
CA LEU A 108 -7.81 -17.12 6.89
C LEU A 108 -6.34 -17.28 6.46
N GLY A 109 -6.08 -17.51 5.19
CA GLY A 109 -4.72 -17.61 4.66
C GLY A 109 -3.93 -16.30 4.81
N LEU A 110 -4.56 -15.14 4.57
CA LEU A 110 -3.94 -13.83 4.83
C LEU A 110 -3.68 -13.61 6.33
N PHE A 111 -4.62 -14.01 7.18
CA PHE A 111 -4.43 -13.94 8.62
C PHE A 111 -3.23 -14.78 9.06
N LEU A 112 -3.11 -16.01 8.58
CA LEU A 112 -1.95 -16.87 8.84
C LEU A 112 -0.65 -16.26 8.29
N PHE A 113 -0.68 -15.64 7.12
CA PHE A 113 0.46 -14.91 6.57
C PHE A 113 0.92 -13.78 7.51
N CYS A 114 -0.02 -12.98 8.04
CA CYS A 114 0.28 -11.93 9.01
C CYS A 114 0.85 -12.48 10.32
N VAL A 115 0.25 -13.54 10.88
CA VAL A 115 0.72 -14.18 12.12
C VAL A 115 2.13 -14.74 11.96
N LEU A 116 2.44 -15.33 10.79
CA LEU A 116 3.74 -15.91 10.48
C LEU A 116 4.76 -14.90 9.93
N SER A 117 4.37 -13.63 9.76
CA SER A 117 5.22 -12.59 9.17
C SER A 117 6.58 -12.46 9.88
N PRO A 118 6.70 -12.50 11.21
CA PRO A 118 8.01 -12.47 11.87
C PRO A 118 8.98 -13.56 11.40
N PHE A 119 8.47 -14.78 11.27
CA PHE A 119 9.26 -15.92 10.80
C PHE A 119 9.63 -15.76 9.32
N ASN A 120 8.66 -15.34 8.49
CA ASN A 120 8.86 -15.12 7.07
C ASN A 120 9.85 -13.99 6.79
N LEU A 121 9.81 -12.90 7.57
CA LEU A 121 10.74 -11.77 7.45
C LEU A 121 12.16 -12.18 7.79
N ARG A 122 12.37 -13.02 8.82
CA ARG A 122 13.71 -13.58 9.11
C ARG A 122 14.23 -14.43 7.94
N GLN A 123 13.36 -15.27 7.36
CA GLN A 123 13.74 -16.08 6.21
C GLN A 123 14.06 -15.20 5.00
N TYR A 124 13.22 -14.22 4.71
CA TYR A 124 13.43 -13.22 3.66
C TYR A 124 14.75 -12.48 3.85
N ASN A 125 15.04 -11.93 5.03
CA ASN A 125 16.25 -11.16 5.30
C ASN A 125 17.52 -11.99 5.04
N ARG A 126 17.54 -13.27 5.47
CA ARG A 126 18.66 -14.19 5.19
C ARG A 126 18.83 -14.44 3.69
N ARG A 127 17.73 -14.58 2.95
CA ARG A 127 17.76 -14.77 1.50
C ARG A 127 18.25 -13.51 0.79
N ALA A 128 17.73 -12.34 1.16
CA ALA A 128 18.15 -11.06 0.61
C ALA A 128 19.65 -10.80 0.85
N GLU A 129 20.13 -11.06 2.06
CA GLU A 129 21.56 -11.00 2.40
C GLU A 129 22.40 -11.97 1.56
N GLY A 130 21.94 -13.20 1.38
CA GLY A 130 22.61 -14.17 0.51
C GLY A 130 22.68 -13.72 -0.96
N LEU A 131 21.61 -13.12 -1.49
CA LEU A 131 21.61 -12.56 -2.84
C LEU A 131 22.56 -11.37 -2.96
N GLN A 132 22.59 -10.48 -1.97
CA GLN A 132 23.49 -9.33 -1.96
C GLN A 132 24.94 -9.78 -1.93
N ASN A 133 25.29 -10.72 -1.03
CA ASN A 133 26.63 -11.27 -0.95
C ASN A 133 27.08 -11.88 -2.29
N ARG A 134 26.18 -12.57 -3.00
CA ARG A 134 26.48 -13.16 -4.30
C ARG A 134 26.73 -12.08 -5.37
N ILE A 135 25.93 -11.00 -5.38
CA ILE A 135 26.13 -9.87 -6.30
C ILE A 135 27.46 -9.15 -6.00
N SER A 136 27.78 -8.91 -4.73
CA SER A 136 29.06 -8.32 -4.32
C SER A 136 30.27 -9.15 -4.77
N GLN A 137 30.10 -10.46 -4.89
CA GLN A 137 31.10 -11.39 -5.44
C GLN A 137 31.05 -11.52 -6.97
N LYS A 138 30.38 -10.59 -7.66
CA LYS A 138 30.17 -10.57 -9.13
C LYS A 138 29.37 -11.77 -9.66
N GLY A 139 28.62 -12.46 -8.80
CA GLY A 139 27.69 -13.50 -9.22
C GLY A 139 26.43 -12.91 -9.86
N GLU A 140 25.79 -13.69 -10.72
CA GLU A 140 24.53 -13.30 -11.37
C GLU A 140 23.31 -13.80 -10.61
N LEU A 141 22.16 -13.15 -10.86
CA LEU A 141 20.86 -13.60 -10.38
C LEU A 141 20.08 -14.28 -11.50
N ASN A 142 19.37 -15.36 -11.18
CA ASN A 142 18.45 -15.97 -12.11
C ASN A 142 17.13 -15.16 -12.19
N THR A 143 16.32 -15.42 -13.21
CA THR A 143 15.06 -14.71 -13.45
C THR A 143 14.10 -14.79 -12.26
N LYS A 144 14.04 -15.92 -11.55
CA LYS A 144 13.18 -16.09 -10.37
C LYS A 144 13.57 -15.11 -9.25
N GLU A 145 14.86 -14.96 -8.99
CA GLU A 145 15.39 -14.04 -7.98
C GLU A 145 15.20 -12.58 -8.40
N LYS A 146 15.44 -12.26 -9.68
CA LYS A 146 15.16 -10.93 -10.24
C LYS A 146 13.68 -10.54 -10.07
N LEU A 147 12.76 -11.47 -10.37
CA LEU A 147 11.32 -11.29 -10.14
C LEU A 147 10.97 -11.09 -8.66
N GLY A 148 11.68 -11.76 -7.74
CA GLY A 148 11.51 -11.55 -6.31
C GLY A 148 11.84 -10.12 -5.89
N ILE A 149 13.00 -9.63 -6.31
CA ILE A 149 13.45 -8.26 -6.02
C ILE A 149 12.50 -7.24 -6.65
N TYR A 150 12.10 -7.46 -7.91
CA TYR A 150 11.13 -6.60 -8.60
C TYR A 150 9.78 -6.58 -7.87
N GLY A 151 9.29 -7.73 -7.43
CA GLY A 151 8.07 -7.81 -6.62
C GLY A 151 8.21 -7.13 -5.26
N CYS A 152 9.41 -7.12 -4.67
CA CYS A 152 9.68 -6.35 -3.45
C CYS A 152 9.52 -4.84 -3.70
N LEU A 153 10.00 -4.32 -4.84
CA LEU A 153 9.82 -2.91 -5.21
C LEU A 153 8.33 -2.56 -5.35
N LEU A 154 7.54 -3.44 -5.99
CA LEU A 154 6.10 -3.26 -6.11
C LEU A 154 5.41 -3.21 -4.75
N MET A 155 5.82 -4.08 -3.81
CA MET A 155 5.28 -4.06 -2.45
C MET A 155 5.60 -2.76 -1.73
N ILE A 156 6.86 -2.32 -1.77
CA ILE A 156 7.28 -1.04 -1.19
C ILE A 156 6.44 0.09 -1.79
N THR A 157 6.33 0.15 -3.12
CA THR A 157 5.52 1.13 -3.84
C THR A 157 4.08 1.16 -3.34
N VAL A 158 3.41 0.02 -3.23
CA VAL A 158 2.01 -0.06 -2.79
C VAL A 158 1.84 0.34 -1.33
N PHE A 159 2.73 -0.13 -0.45
CA PHE A 159 2.66 0.21 0.97
C PHE A 159 2.98 1.68 1.25
N ASP A 160 3.81 2.30 0.43
CA ASP A 160 4.20 3.71 0.59
C ASP A 160 3.15 4.68 0.04
N ILE A 161 2.17 4.26 -0.78
CA ILE A 161 1.15 5.15 -1.35
C ILE A 161 0.44 6.01 -0.30
N ILE A 162 0.15 5.45 0.87
CA ILE A 162 -0.58 6.15 1.94
C ILE A 162 0.37 7.01 2.80
N PRO A 163 1.43 6.45 3.42
CA PRO A 163 2.28 7.22 4.31
C PRO A 163 3.26 8.15 3.58
N PHE A 164 3.74 7.75 2.39
CA PHE A 164 4.81 8.41 1.63
C PHE A 164 4.51 8.41 0.12
N PRO A 165 3.43 9.06 -0.34
CA PRO A 165 3.01 9.01 -1.74
C PRO A 165 4.09 9.52 -2.71
N GLU A 166 4.93 10.46 -2.29
CA GLU A 166 6.07 10.92 -3.09
C GLU A 166 7.09 9.78 -3.34
N ALA A 167 7.42 8.99 -2.31
CA ALA A 167 8.31 7.83 -2.43
C ALA A 167 7.69 6.73 -3.31
N ALA A 168 6.39 6.48 -3.14
CA ALA A 168 5.66 5.53 -3.97
C ALA A 168 5.65 5.93 -5.45
N ILE A 169 5.39 7.20 -5.74
CA ILE A 169 5.47 7.73 -7.11
C ILE A 169 6.87 7.51 -7.67
N GLU A 170 7.91 7.86 -6.91
CA GLU A 170 9.27 7.74 -7.42
C GLU A 170 9.68 6.30 -7.72
N ASN A 171 9.35 5.36 -6.81
CA ASN A 171 9.55 3.93 -6.99
C ASN A 171 8.73 3.36 -8.17
N PHE A 172 7.47 3.78 -8.33
CA PHE A 172 6.61 3.36 -9.43
C PHE A 172 7.22 3.73 -10.79
N TYR A 173 7.80 4.91 -10.90
CA TYR A 173 8.36 5.39 -12.15
C TYR A 173 9.74 4.80 -12.50
N LEU A 174 10.39 4.07 -11.58
CA LEU A 174 11.56 3.24 -11.90
C LEU A 174 11.19 2.03 -12.77
N LEU A 175 9.93 1.60 -12.75
CA LEU A 175 9.45 0.44 -13.51
C LEU A 175 9.37 0.72 -15.01
N PHE A 176 9.47 1.98 -15.42
CA PHE A 176 9.29 2.41 -16.80
C PHE A 176 10.49 3.24 -17.24
N PRO A 177 11.01 3.05 -18.46
CA PRO A 177 12.04 3.92 -19.00
C PRO A 177 11.51 5.35 -19.21
N SER A 178 12.39 6.35 -19.09
CA SER A 178 12.12 7.72 -19.51
C SER A 178 12.93 8.03 -20.76
N GLU A 179 12.27 8.53 -21.82
CA GLU A 179 12.93 8.90 -23.07
C GLU A 179 14.00 9.99 -22.87
N SER A 180 13.73 10.93 -21.96
CA SER A 180 14.65 12.05 -21.67
C SER A 180 15.60 11.78 -20.50
N GLY A 181 15.45 10.64 -19.81
CA GLY A 181 16.10 10.37 -18.53
C GLY A 181 15.61 11.27 -17.38
N GLN A 182 14.59 12.11 -17.61
CA GLN A 182 14.01 13.00 -16.61
C GLN A 182 12.51 12.72 -16.43
N ARG A 183 11.99 12.93 -15.22
CA ARG A 183 10.55 12.94 -14.93
C ARG A 183 10.19 14.19 -14.12
N THR A 184 9.09 14.83 -14.48
CA THR A 184 8.63 16.07 -13.84
C THR A 184 7.31 15.85 -13.11
N PHE A 185 7.26 16.25 -11.85
CA PHE A 185 6.12 16.08 -10.96
C PHE A 185 5.64 17.44 -10.47
N TRP A 186 4.36 17.74 -10.65
CA TRP A 186 3.76 18.99 -10.18
C TRP A 186 3.04 18.73 -8.86
N SER A 187 3.59 19.23 -7.75
CA SER A 187 2.94 19.10 -6.45
C SER A 187 3.38 20.19 -5.48
N ASN A 188 2.41 20.92 -4.95
CA ASN A 188 2.65 21.85 -3.85
C ASN A 188 2.84 21.14 -2.50
N THR A 189 2.61 19.82 -2.41
CA THR A 189 2.80 19.07 -1.16
C THR A 189 4.24 19.16 -0.68
N VAL A 190 5.22 19.18 -1.58
CA VAL A 190 6.65 19.27 -1.25
C VAL A 190 7.03 20.52 -0.44
N LEU A 191 6.23 21.60 -0.52
CA LEU A 191 6.39 22.79 0.31
C LEU A 191 5.96 22.55 1.77
N GLY A 192 5.35 21.41 2.08
CA GLY A 192 5.04 20.99 3.44
C GLY A 192 6.29 20.67 4.27
N ALA A 193 7.43 20.43 3.65
CA ALA A 193 8.70 20.21 4.36
C ALA A 193 9.26 21.55 4.89
N PRO A 194 9.46 21.73 6.21
CA PRO A 194 9.99 22.98 6.75
C PRO A 194 11.31 23.44 6.14
N SER A 195 12.22 22.51 5.83
CA SER A 195 13.50 22.81 5.17
C SER A 195 13.32 23.40 3.77
N ILE A 196 12.47 22.77 2.94
CA ILE A 196 12.14 23.23 1.59
C ILE A 196 11.42 24.57 1.65
N MET A 197 10.42 24.71 2.53
CA MET A 197 9.68 25.97 2.69
C MET A 197 10.60 27.12 3.12
N LYS A 198 11.52 26.88 4.06
CA LYS A 198 12.49 27.88 4.50
C LYS A 198 13.39 28.32 3.36
N ALA A 199 13.94 27.37 2.60
CA ALA A 199 14.79 27.65 1.45
C ALA A 199 14.02 28.40 0.34
N ALA A 200 12.80 27.98 0.04
CA ALA A 200 11.92 28.62 -0.95
C ALA A 200 11.58 30.07 -0.58
N LYS A 201 11.23 30.34 0.68
CA LYS A 201 10.95 31.70 1.18
C LYS A 201 12.19 32.59 1.10
N ALA A 202 13.35 32.05 1.43
CA ALA A 202 14.63 32.76 1.36
C ALA A 202 15.16 32.94 -0.07
N GLY A 203 14.49 32.39 -1.10
CA GLY A 203 14.97 32.45 -2.48
C GLY A 203 16.27 31.68 -2.69
N GLN A 204 16.52 30.65 -1.87
CA GLN A 204 17.77 29.91 -1.90
C GLN A 204 17.85 28.98 -3.12
N ASN A 205 19.06 28.89 -3.68
CA ASN A 205 19.46 27.90 -4.67
C ASN A 205 20.59 27.08 -4.06
N GLY A 206 20.48 25.76 -4.01
CA GLY A 206 21.51 24.93 -3.40
C GLY A 206 21.05 23.53 -3.03
N ARG A 207 21.91 22.81 -2.32
CA ARG A 207 21.63 21.43 -1.88
C ARG A 207 20.83 21.45 -0.58
N ILE A 208 19.75 20.67 -0.55
CA ILE A 208 19.01 20.32 0.65
C ILE A 208 19.33 18.86 0.97
N ALA A 209 19.70 18.59 2.22
CA ALA A 209 19.91 17.25 2.73
C ALA A 209 19.24 17.15 4.10
N TRP A 210 18.72 15.98 4.41
CA TRP A 210 17.99 15.71 5.64
C TRP A 210 18.67 14.63 6.46
N ASN A 211 18.48 14.70 7.78
CA ASN A 211 18.80 13.57 8.64
C ASN A 211 17.66 12.53 8.57
N ARG A 212 17.89 11.39 7.93
CA ARG A 212 16.89 10.32 7.76
C ARG A 212 16.53 9.58 9.06
N TRP A 213 17.28 9.78 10.13
CA TRP A 213 17.32 8.83 11.26
C TRP A 213 16.52 9.24 12.50
N ASP A 214 15.72 10.31 12.44
CA ASP A 214 14.94 10.77 13.58
C ASP A 214 13.46 10.98 13.23
N PHE A 215 12.68 9.89 13.24
CA PHE A 215 11.25 9.94 12.93
C PHE A 215 10.44 10.88 13.85
N VAL A 216 10.84 11.00 15.12
CA VAL A 216 10.05 11.70 16.13
C VAL A 216 10.27 13.21 16.05
N TYR A 217 11.49 13.65 15.73
CA TYR A 217 11.84 15.07 15.73
C TYR A 217 12.10 15.66 14.34
N ASN A 218 12.22 14.84 13.29
CA ASN A 218 12.39 15.33 11.94
C ASN A 218 11.05 15.67 11.28
N ARG A 219 10.69 16.95 11.29
CA ARG A 219 9.50 17.46 10.59
C ARG A 219 9.56 17.34 9.06
N ASP A 220 10.74 17.09 8.50
CA ASP A 220 10.94 16.78 7.09
C ASP A 220 10.90 15.26 6.80
N PHE A 221 10.70 14.39 7.80
CA PHE A 221 10.89 12.93 7.68
C PHE A 221 10.23 12.30 6.46
N ARG A 222 8.95 12.64 6.19
CA ARG A 222 8.22 12.15 5.01
C ARG A 222 8.96 12.46 3.71
N TYR A 223 9.47 13.67 3.57
CA TYR A 223 10.21 14.12 2.40
C TYR A 223 11.65 13.59 2.40
N ALA A 224 12.23 13.34 3.57
CA ALA A 224 13.55 12.71 3.69
C ALA A 224 13.55 11.22 3.29
N ILE A 225 12.40 10.54 3.44
CA ILE A 225 12.18 9.18 2.92
C ILE A 225 11.99 9.19 1.41
N ALA A 226 11.15 10.10 0.91
CA ALA A 226 10.87 10.17 -0.53
C ALA A 226 12.09 10.66 -1.30
N LEU A 227 12.57 11.86 -0.96
CA LEU A 227 13.61 12.54 -1.70
C LEU A 227 14.99 12.13 -1.18
N ASP A 228 15.82 11.64 -2.09
CA ASP A 228 17.27 11.75 -1.93
C ASP A 228 17.70 13.22 -1.81
N PRO A 229 18.85 13.51 -1.16
CA PRO A 229 19.36 14.86 -1.04
C PRO A 229 19.29 15.61 -2.38
N CYS A 230 18.45 16.62 -2.46
CA CYS A 230 18.07 17.25 -3.71
C CYS A 230 18.68 18.65 -3.85
N THR A 231 18.67 19.18 -5.07
CA THR A 231 18.98 20.59 -5.34
C THR A 231 17.68 21.39 -5.45
N ILE A 232 17.53 22.42 -4.61
CA ILE A 232 16.45 23.41 -4.75
C ILE A 232 16.88 24.50 -5.72
N ARG A 233 15.96 24.90 -6.61
CA ARG A 233 16.05 26.11 -7.41
C ARG A 233 14.79 26.93 -7.24
N THR A 234 14.95 28.19 -6.88
CA THR A 234 13.86 29.16 -6.77
C THR A 234 13.92 30.10 -7.96
N ILE A 235 12.84 30.17 -8.73
CA ILE A 235 12.71 31.01 -9.90
C ILE A 235 11.57 32.00 -9.63
N GLU A 236 11.88 33.29 -9.61
CA GLU A 236 10.86 34.34 -9.50
C GLU A 236 10.05 34.39 -10.81
N LYS A 237 8.72 34.39 -10.67
CA LYS A 237 7.75 34.54 -11.76
C LYS A 237 6.79 35.67 -11.38
N GLU A 238 6.08 36.22 -12.36
CA GLU A 238 5.08 37.25 -12.08
C GLU A 238 3.99 36.70 -11.15
N GLY A 239 3.96 37.20 -9.92
CA GLY A 239 2.95 36.84 -8.91
C GLY A 239 3.22 35.57 -8.08
N TYR A 240 4.30 34.82 -8.34
CA TYR A 240 4.66 33.64 -7.55
C TYR A 240 6.13 33.24 -7.70
N LYS A 241 6.62 32.38 -6.80
CA LYS A 241 7.92 31.71 -6.92
C LYS A 241 7.72 30.27 -7.38
N GLU A 242 8.38 29.89 -8.47
CA GLU A 242 8.46 28.51 -8.93
C GLU A 242 9.64 27.82 -8.24
N ILE A 243 9.34 26.79 -7.46
CA ILE A 243 10.32 26.01 -6.71
C ILE A 243 10.52 24.68 -7.42
N ARG A 244 11.76 24.40 -7.84
CA ARG A 244 12.15 23.14 -8.44
C ARG A 244 13.05 22.36 -7.49
N LEU A 245 12.69 21.13 -7.16
CA LEU A 245 13.52 20.20 -6.42
C LEU A 245 14.03 19.15 -7.41
N ILE A 246 15.34 19.04 -7.56
CA ILE A 246 15.99 18.20 -8.55
C ILE A 246 16.79 17.13 -7.82
N THR A 247 16.50 15.85 -8.08
CA THR A 247 17.25 14.72 -7.52
C THR A 247 17.47 13.66 -8.58
N ASP A 248 18.62 12.99 -8.55
CA ASP A 248 18.87 11.80 -9.38
C ASP A 248 18.37 10.59 -8.58
N PHE A 249 17.29 9.97 -9.05
CA PHE A 249 16.62 8.89 -8.34
C PHE A 249 17.08 7.52 -8.84
N GLY A 250 17.62 6.73 -7.92
CA GLY A 250 18.08 5.37 -8.16
C GLY A 250 18.70 4.76 -6.91
N TYR A 251 18.74 3.43 -6.89
CA TYR A 251 19.32 2.65 -5.82
C TYR A 251 20.84 2.60 -5.90
N ARG A 252 21.49 2.43 -4.75
CA ARG A 252 22.95 2.41 -4.61
C ARG A 252 23.47 0.99 -4.42
N GLU A 253 24.66 0.71 -4.95
CA GLU A 253 25.26 -0.64 -4.96
C GLU A 253 25.48 -1.24 -3.57
N ASN A 254 25.91 -0.42 -2.60
CA ASN A 254 26.33 -0.87 -1.26
C ASN A 254 25.60 -0.12 -0.16
N PHE A 255 24.26 -0.06 -0.24
CA PHE A 255 23.45 0.58 0.79
C PHE A 255 22.37 -0.36 1.32
N VAL A 256 22.25 -0.43 2.64
CA VAL A 256 21.29 -1.30 3.32
C VAL A 256 20.47 -0.45 4.27
N THR A 257 19.16 -0.53 4.14
CA THR A 257 18.21 0.08 5.06
C THR A 257 17.54 -1.01 5.87
N VAL A 258 17.50 -0.83 7.19
CA VAL A 258 16.83 -1.76 8.09
C VAL A 258 15.62 -1.05 8.71
N HIS A 259 14.43 -1.46 8.30
CA HIS A 259 13.18 -0.92 8.79
C HIS A 259 12.66 -1.72 9.98
N ALA A 260 11.91 -1.05 10.85
CA ALA A 260 11.24 -1.63 12.01
C ALA A 260 12.16 -2.41 12.99
N ASN A 261 13.47 -2.11 12.99
CA ASN A 261 14.45 -2.82 13.83
C ASN A 261 14.16 -2.69 15.34
N THR A 262 13.54 -1.57 15.74
CA THR A 262 13.16 -1.29 17.13
C THR A 262 11.74 -1.76 17.46
N PHE A 263 10.90 -2.02 16.46
CA PHE A 263 9.51 -2.44 16.67
C PHE A 263 9.44 -3.89 17.15
N LEU A 264 8.76 -4.11 18.28
CA LEU A 264 8.63 -5.42 18.93
C LEU A 264 9.99 -6.16 19.06
N ARG A 265 11.04 -5.43 19.47
CA ARG A 265 12.41 -5.96 19.65
C ARG A 265 13.00 -6.60 18.38
N GLY A 266 12.72 -6.02 17.21
CA GLY A 266 13.23 -6.51 15.93
C GLY A 266 12.52 -7.76 15.40
N THR A 267 11.37 -8.11 15.96
CA THR A 267 10.57 -9.25 15.50
C THR A 267 10.04 -9.05 14.08
N PHE A 268 9.85 -7.80 13.67
CA PHE A 268 9.40 -7.40 12.34
C PHE A 268 10.48 -6.65 11.56
N THR A 269 11.76 -6.87 11.89
CA THR A 269 12.86 -6.25 11.15
C THR A 269 12.77 -6.62 9.68
N PHE A 270 12.68 -5.61 8.82
CA PHE A 270 12.64 -5.77 7.37
C PHE A 270 13.88 -5.12 6.77
N ARG A 271 14.73 -5.91 6.13
CA ARG A 271 15.94 -5.44 5.48
C ARG A 271 15.66 -5.13 4.01
N VAL A 272 15.90 -3.89 3.61
CA VAL A 272 15.89 -3.45 2.22
C VAL A 272 17.35 -3.27 1.82
N ASP A 273 17.82 -4.12 0.92
CA ASP A 273 19.18 -4.05 0.39
C ASP A 273 19.13 -3.32 -0.95
N GLU A 274 19.53 -2.04 -0.98
CA GLU A 274 19.48 -1.22 -2.20
C GLU A 274 20.34 -1.83 -3.31
N GLY A 275 21.39 -2.58 -2.95
CA GLY A 275 22.26 -3.25 -3.91
C GLY A 275 21.53 -4.25 -4.79
N LEU A 276 20.46 -4.88 -4.28
CA LEU A 276 19.61 -5.78 -5.07
C LEU A 276 18.84 -5.05 -6.16
N PHE A 277 18.31 -3.87 -5.84
CA PHE A 277 17.60 -3.05 -6.82
C PHE A 277 18.58 -2.36 -7.78
N TYR A 278 19.76 -1.96 -7.30
CA TYR A 278 20.84 -1.47 -8.16
C TYR A 278 21.27 -2.54 -9.18
N TYR A 279 21.35 -3.80 -8.78
CA TYR A 279 21.57 -4.91 -9.71
C TYR A 279 20.49 -4.94 -10.80
N LEU A 280 19.21 -4.82 -10.44
CA LEU A 280 18.13 -4.74 -11.44
C LEU A 280 18.23 -3.52 -12.36
N GLN A 281 18.72 -2.37 -11.86
CA GLN A 281 18.99 -1.21 -12.70
C GLN A 281 20.06 -1.51 -13.75
N ARG A 282 21.16 -2.14 -13.33
CA ARG A 282 22.26 -2.53 -14.23
C ARG A 282 21.80 -3.51 -15.31
N GLU A 283 20.91 -4.42 -14.95
CA GLU A 283 20.33 -5.42 -15.86
C GLU A 283 19.19 -4.86 -16.74
N GLY A 284 18.85 -3.57 -16.61
CA GLY A 284 17.80 -2.93 -17.40
C GLY A 284 16.37 -3.29 -17.00
N TRP A 285 16.16 -3.86 -15.82
CA TRP A 285 14.82 -4.12 -15.26
C TRP A 285 14.22 -2.91 -14.55
N LEU A 286 15.08 -2.02 -14.05
CA LEU A 286 14.70 -0.76 -13.43
C LEU A 286 15.43 0.40 -14.13
N HIS A 287 14.77 1.54 -14.19
CA HIS A 287 15.19 2.65 -15.02
C HIS A 287 15.41 3.89 -14.15
N PRO A 288 16.63 4.14 -13.65
CA PRO A 288 16.93 5.34 -12.88
C PRO A 288 16.70 6.59 -13.74
N TYR A 289 16.29 7.69 -13.10
CA TYR A 289 15.96 8.94 -13.79
C TYR A 289 16.18 10.14 -12.89
N ARG A 290 16.25 11.33 -13.49
CA ARG A 290 16.25 12.60 -12.78
C ARG A 290 14.83 13.03 -12.44
N ALA A 291 14.48 13.06 -11.16
CA ALA A 291 13.21 13.57 -10.69
C ALA A 291 13.27 15.09 -10.53
N VAL A 292 12.26 15.79 -11.06
CA VAL A 292 12.09 17.25 -10.92
C VAL A 292 10.70 17.53 -10.36
N TRP A 293 10.63 17.85 -9.07
CA TRP A 293 9.39 18.27 -8.41
C TRP A 293 9.23 19.78 -8.53
N ILE A 294 8.08 20.23 -9.03
CA ILE A 294 7.77 21.64 -9.22
C ILE A 294 6.60 22.03 -8.31
N ALA A 295 6.80 23.11 -7.55
CA ALA A 295 5.81 23.71 -6.68
C ALA A 295 5.73 25.22 -6.89
N HIS A 296 4.56 25.81 -6.61
CA HIS A 296 4.32 27.24 -6.72
C HIS A 296 4.06 27.83 -5.33
N LEU A 297 4.95 28.72 -4.90
CA LEU A 297 4.77 29.51 -3.68
C LEU A 297 4.22 30.88 -4.06
N LYS A 298 2.98 31.20 -3.65
CA LYS A 298 2.43 32.54 -3.86
C LYS A 298 3.29 33.56 -3.12
N SER A 299 3.69 34.63 -3.81
CA SER A 299 4.35 35.77 -3.16
C SER A 299 3.33 36.42 -2.23
N GLY A 300 3.57 36.35 -0.92
CA GLY A 300 2.74 37.04 0.06
C GLY A 300 2.79 38.54 -0.20
N LYS A 301 1.62 39.19 -0.21
CA LYS A 301 1.54 40.62 0.12
C LYS A 301 1.81 40.78 1.61
#